data_AF-A0A4R5GW43-F1
#
_entry.id   AF-A0A4R5GW43-F1
#
_cell.length_a   1.000
_cell.length_b   1.000
_cell.length_c   1.000
_cell.angle_alpha   90.00
_cell.angle_beta   90.00
_cell.angle_gamma   90.00
#
_symmetry.space_group_name_H-M   'P 1'
#
loop_
_entity.id
_entity.type
_entity.pdbx_description
1 polymer ?
#
loop_
_entity_poly.entity_id
_entity_poly.type
_entity_poly.pdbx_seq_one_letter_code
_entity_poly.pdbx_strand_id
1 'polypeptide(L)'
;MVPLINIRVPKLPDSVTAAKISNIHVKEGDFVELDGRLLDIETNKVVLEITAADCGVVKQLFVSLNDEVESEQMVGTLVPEPVDSDRRLGAESQTSNDSTIDENIRPASPNQSSGLGWLFITLAIGAAILVLL
;
A
#
# COMPACT_ATOMS: atom_id res chain seq x y z
N MET A 1 -29.74 0.66 -4.95
CA MET A 1 -29.13 0.75 -3.61
C MET A 1 -28.06 -0.33 -3.57
N VAL A 2 -26.79 0.04 -3.39
CA VAL A 2 -25.69 -0.94 -3.35
C VAL A 2 -25.65 -1.56 -1.95
N PRO A 3 -25.62 -2.89 -1.80
CA PRO A 3 -25.55 -3.52 -0.49
C PRO A 3 -24.19 -3.24 0.16
N LEU A 4 -24.16 -2.99 1.47
CA LEU A 4 -22.91 -2.89 2.23
C LEU A 4 -22.58 -4.24 2.85
N ILE A 5 -21.30 -4.60 2.79
CA ILE A 5 -20.76 -5.79 3.43
C ILE A 5 -20.09 -5.38 4.73
N ASN A 6 -20.41 -6.10 5.80
CA ASN A 6 -19.85 -5.83 7.12
C ASN A 6 -18.54 -6.59 7.29
N ILE A 7 -17.47 -5.87 7.61
CA ILE A 7 -16.18 -6.46 7.95
C ILE A 7 -16.24 -6.84 9.43
N ARG A 8 -16.04 -8.13 9.72
CA ARG A 8 -16.09 -8.67 11.08
C ARG A 8 -14.75 -9.27 11.49
N VAL A 9 -14.48 -9.24 12.79
CA VAL A 9 -13.37 -9.96 13.39
C VAL A 9 -13.60 -11.46 13.26
N PRO A 10 -12.61 -12.24 12.80
CA PRO A 10 -12.73 -13.69 12.75
C PRO A 10 -12.89 -14.28 14.15
N LYS A 11 -13.32 -15.53 14.21
CA LYS A 11 -13.46 -16.24 15.47
C LYS A 11 -12.13 -16.28 16.23
N LEU A 12 -12.12 -15.71 17.44
CA LEU A 12 -10.96 -15.75 18.32
C LEU A 12 -10.81 -17.14 18.97
N PRO A 13 -9.59 -17.52 19.42
CA PRO A 13 -9.39 -18.74 20.19
C PRO A 13 -10.22 -18.74 21.47
N ASP A 14 -10.76 -19.89 21.91
CA ASP A 14 -11.66 -19.98 23.08
C ASP A 14 -11.06 -19.43 24.39
N SER A 15 -9.74 -19.27 24.47
CA SER A 15 -9.03 -18.71 25.63
C SER A 15 -8.87 -17.19 25.60
N VAL A 16 -9.37 -16.50 24.55
CA VAL A 16 -9.17 -15.07 24.33
C VAL A 16 -10.51 -14.40 24.01
N THR A 17 -10.91 -13.44 24.85
CA THR A 17 -12.17 -12.69 24.68
C THR A 17 -12.03 -11.52 23.70
N ALA A 18 -10.84 -10.92 23.63
CA ALA A 18 -10.56 -9.73 22.82
C ALA A 18 -9.17 -9.77 22.18
N ALA A 19 -9.02 -9.12 21.04
CA ALA A 19 -7.80 -8.97 20.28
C ALA A 19 -7.50 -7.48 20.07
N LYS A 20 -6.22 -7.16 19.87
CA LYS A 20 -5.76 -5.79 19.68
C LYS A 20 -5.31 -5.56 18.25
N ILE A 21 -5.62 -4.41 17.67
CA ILE A 21 -5.19 -4.09 16.30
C ILE A 21 -3.70 -3.75 16.31
N SER A 22 -2.91 -4.59 15.64
CA SER A 22 -1.45 -4.42 15.51
C SER A 22 -1.09 -3.60 14.29
N ASN A 23 -1.79 -3.81 13.16
CA ASN A 23 -1.52 -3.11 11.90
C ASN A 23 -2.79 -2.92 11.06
N ILE A 24 -2.85 -1.86 10.25
CA ILE A 24 -3.94 -1.56 9.32
C ILE A 24 -3.31 -1.35 7.93
N HIS A 25 -3.69 -2.19 6.97
CA HIS A 25 -3.13 -2.17 5.60
C HIS A 25 -3.96 -1.35 4.62
N VAL A 26 -5.19 -0.99 5.01
CA VAL A 26 -6.17 -0.32 4.13
C VAL A 26 -6.71 0.95 4.75
N LYS A 27 -7.17 1.89 3.92
CA LYS A 27 -7.81 3.13 4.35
C LYS A 27 -9.22 3.26 3.78
N GLU A 28 -9.98 4.20 4.31
CA GLU A 28 -11.28 4.55 3.75
C GLU A 28 -11.12 5.05 2.32
N GLY A 29 -11.87 4.47 1.39
CA GLY A 29 -11.77 4.74 -0.04
C GLY A 29 -10.75 3.87 -0.78
N ASP A 30 -9.96 3.03 -0.09
CA ASP A 30 -9.08 2.08 -0.78
C ASP A 30 -9.88 0.91 -1.35
N PHE A 31 -9.43 0.46 -2.51
CA PHE A 31 -9.95 -0.72 -3.19
C PHE A 31 -9.23 -1.98 -2.67
N VAL A 32 -9.99 -3.02 -2.41
CA VAL A 32 -9.52 -4.31 -1.90
C VAL A 32 -10.13 -5.45 -2.72
N GLU A 33 -9.35 -6.50 -2.93
CA GLU A 33 -9.78 -7.69 -3.67
C GLU A 33 -10.41 -8.71 -2.71
N LEU A 34 -11.09 -9.73 -3.27
CA LEU A 34 -11.60 -10.87 -2.51
C LEU A 34 -10.43 -11.53 -1.75
N ASP A 35 -10.65 -11.85 -0.48
CA ASP A 35 -9.63 -12.40 0.42
C ASP A 35 -8.41 -11.48 0.64
N GLY A 36 -8.50 -10.20 0.21
CA GLY A 36 -7.45 -9.21 0.40
C GLY A 36 -7.26 -8.86 1.87
N ARG A 37 -6.00 -8.68 2.29
CA ARG A 37 -5.62 -8.40 3.68
C ARG A 37 -5.99 -6.97 4.07
N LEU A 38 -6.86 -6.81 5.07
CA LEU A 38 -7.37 -5.51 5.51
C LEU A 38 -6.56 -4.98 6.70
N LEU A 39 -6.50 -5.76 7.78
CA LEU A 39 -5.83 -5.38 9.01
C LEU A 39 -5.40 -6.61 9.79
N ASP A 40 -4.48 -6.41 10.72
CA ASP A 40 -3.88 -7.46 11.55
C ASP A 40 -4.28 -7.25 13.00
N ILE A 41 -4.78 -8.31 13.61
CA ILE A 41 -5.08 -8.36 15.03
C ILE A 41 -4.11 -9.29 15.73
N GLU A 42 -3.61 -8.87 16.87
CA GLU A 42 -2.78 -9.68 17.74
C GLU A 42 -3.51 -10.00 19.05
N THR A 43 -3.33 -11.23 19.48
CA THR A 43 -3.69 -11.70 20.81
C THR A 43 -2.40 -12.07 21.55
N ASN A 44 -2.51 -12.45 22.83
CA ASN A 44 -1.35 -12.82 23.66
C ASN A 44 -0.45 -13.91 23.03
N LYS A 45 -1.02 -14.79 22.19
CA LYS A 45 -0.31 -15.96 21.64
C LYS A 45 -0.40 -16.12 20.13
N VAL A 46 -1.31 -15.42 19.47
CA VAL A 46 -1.62 -15.62 18.04
C VAL A 46 -1.87 -14.27 17.38
N VAL A 47 -1.29 -14.08 16.20
CA VAL A 47 -1.61 -12.98 15.29
C VAL A 47 -2.54 -13.54 14.21
N LEU A 48 -3.70 -12.91 14.03
CA LEU A 48 -4.65 -13.24 13.00
C LEU A 48 -4.76 -12.06 12.02
N GLU A 49 -5.08 -12.37 10.78
CA GLU A 49 -5.36 -11.38 9.75
C GLU A 49 -6.86 -11.34 9.46
N ILE A 50 -7.37 -10.14 9.21
CA ILE A 50 -8.73 -9.93 8.74
C ILE A 50 -8.68 -9.72 7.24
N THR A 51 -9.37 -10.59 6.50
CA THR A 51 -9.48 -10.52 5.04
C THR A 51 -10.83 -9.95 4.61
N ALA A 52 -10.88 -9.44 3.38
CA ALA A 52 -12.11 -8.95 2.76
C ALA A 52 -13.01 -10.12 2.34
N ALA A 53 -14.29 -10.06 2.70
CA ALA A 53 -15.28 -11.06 2.28
C ALA A 53 -15.70 -10.95 0.81
N ASP A 54 -15.44 -9.81 0.17
CA ASP A 54 -15.72 -9.56 -1.25
C ASP A 54 -14.78 -8.47 -1.77
N CYS A 55 -14.66 -8.38 -3.09
CA CYS A 55 -13.94 -7.33 -3.78
C CYS A 55 -14.74 -6.01 -3.80
N GLY A 56 -14.08 -4.89 -3.55
CA GLY A 56 -14.76 -3.61 -3.46
C GLY A 56 -13.96 -2.48 -2.83
N VAL A 57 -14.65 -1.44 -2.39
CA VAL A 57 -14.05 -0.24 -1.79
C VAL A 57 -14.41 -0.16 -0.30
N VAL A 58 -13.41 0.06 0.55
CA VAL A 58 -13.61 0.25 1.99
C VAL A 58 -14.40 1.54 2.20
N LYS A 59 -15.60 1.43 2.76
CA LYS A 59 -16.47 2.59 2.98
C LYS A 59 -16.07 3.36 4.23
N GLN A 60 -15.85 2.63 5.32
CA GLN A 60 -15.55 3.19 6.63
C GLN A 60 -14.97 2.11 7.55
N LEU A 61 -13.99 2.49 8.39
CA LEU A 61 -13.45 1.66 9.46
C LEU A 61 -13.74 2.33 10.81
N PHE A 62 -14.31 1.58 11.75
CA PHE A 62 -14.67 2.07 13.09
C PHE A 62 -13.59 1.80 14.14
N VAL A 63 -12.40 1.44 13.69
CA VAL A 63 -11.31 0.94 14.55
C VAL A 63 -10.00 1.65 14.24
N SER A 64 -9.09 1.68 15.21
CA SER A 64 -7.79 2.34 15.10
C SER A 64 -6.64 1.43 15.52
N LEU A 65 -5.41 1.83 15.20
CA LEU A 65 -4.22 1.13 15.68
C LEU A 65 -4.25 1.05 17.21
N ASN A 66 -3.93 -0.12 17.77
CA ASN A 66 -4.01 -0.44 19.20
C ASN A 66 -5.41 -0.53 19.83
N ASP A 67 -6.48 -0.46 19.02
CA ASP A 67 -7.84 -0.62 19.52
C ASP A 67 -8.17 -2.07 19.87
N GLU A 68 -9.13 -2.28 20.78
CA GLU A 68 -9.53 -3.60 21.29
C GLU A 68 -10.85 -4.05 20.64
N VAL A 69 -10.86 -5.26 20.09
CA VAL A 69 -12.00 -5.82 19.36
C VAL A 69 -12.32 -7.24 19.82
N GLU A 70 -13.60 -7.60 19.86
CA GLU A 70 -14.09 -8.92 20.25
C GLU A 70 -14.32 -9.84 19.04
N SER A 71 -14.51 -11.13 19.30
CA SER A 71 -14.88 -12.12 18.28
C SER A 71 -16.19 -11.72 17.58
N GLU A 72 -16.25 -11.85 16.25
CA GLU A 72 -17.43 -11.51 15.43
C GLU A 72 -17.86 -10.04 15.50
N GLN A 73 -17.08 -9.16 16.12
CA GLN A 73 -17.38 -7.73 16.20
C GLN A 73 -17.28 -7.08 14.82
N MET A 74 -18.20 -6.17 14.50
CA MET A 74 -18.15 -5.38 13.29
C MET A 74 -17.11 -4.25 13.44
N VAL A 75 -16.12 -4.23 12.54
CA VAL A 75 -15.01 -3.26 12.57
C VAL A 75 -15.06 -2.26 11.41
N GLY A 76 -15.86 -2.53 10.38
CA GLY A 76 -15.99 -1.64 9.24
C GLY A 76 -17.04 -2.09 8.24
N THR A 77 -17.18 -1.31 7.18
CA THR A 77 -18.07 -1.60 6.05
C THR A 77 -17.33 -1.46 4.73
N LEU A 78 -17.70 -2.33 3.79
CA LEU A 78 -17.18 -2.37 2.43
C LEU A 78 -18.35 -2.26 1.45
N VAL A 79 -18.14 -1.51 0.36
CA VAL A 79 -19.03 -1.48 -0.79
C VAL A 79 -18.48 -2.46 -1.82
N PRO A 80 -19.17 -3.57 -2.12
CA PRO A 80 -18.72 -4.50 -3.15
C PRO A 80 -18.77 -3.82 -4.52
N GLU A 81 -17.70 -3.96 -5.29
CA GLU A 81 -17.67 -3.56 -6.69
C GLU A 81 -17.36 -4.78 -7.56
N PRO A 82 -18.08 -4.98 -8.68
CA PRO A 82 -17.79 -6.06 -9.59
C PRO A 82 -16.44 -5.80 -10.27
N VAL A 83 -15.43 -6.59 -9.90
CA VAL A 83 -14.12 -6.56 -10.53
C VAL A 83 -14.10 -7.65 -11.59
N ASP A 84 -14.25 -7.27 -12.85
CA ASP A 84 -14.00 -8.17 -13.96
C ASP A 84 -12.53 -8.61 -13.89
N SER A 85 -12.29 -9.83 -13.46
CA SER A 85 -10.96 -10.37 -13.09
C SER A 85 -9.98 -10.52 -14.27
N ASP A 86 -10.28 -9.94 -15.43
CA ASP A 86 -9.55 -10.15 -16.69
C ASP A 86 -8.45 -9.11 -17.00
N ARG A 87 -8.21 -8.08 -16.15
CA ARG A 87 -7.35 -6.94 -16.56
C ARG A 87 -6.11 -6.58 -15.72
N ARG A 88 -5.59 -7.38 -14.79
CA ARG A 88 -4.36 -6.97 -14.05
C ARG A 88 -3.36 -8.10 -13.78
N LEU A 89 -2.51 -8.34 -14.77
CA LEU A 89 -1.07 -8.46 -14.52
C LEU A 89 -0.55 -7.03 -14.30
N GLY A 90 -0.11 -6.69 -13.08
CA GLY A 90 0.66 -5.46 -12.86
C GLY A 90 0.39 -4.74 -11.54
N ALA A 91 0.97 -5.26 -10.45
CA ALA A 91 1.49 -4.46 -9.34
C ALA A 91 2.32 -5.36 -8.41
N GLU A 92 3.47 -5.84 -8.88
CA GLU A 92 4.53 -6.29 -7.99
C GLU A 92 5.07 -5.05 -7.24
N SER A 93 4.57 -4.84 -6.01
CA SER A 93 5.30 -4.05 -5.02
C SER A 93 6.38 -4.93 -4.41
N GLN A 94 7.62 -4.79 -4.90
CA GLN A 94 8.81 -5.15 -4.14
C GLN A 94 9.68 -3.91 -3.96
N THR A 95 9.43 -3.23 -2.84
CA THR A 95 10.44 -2.47 -2.11
C THR A 95 11.43 -3.49 -1.54
N SER A 96 12.66 -3.50 -2.03
CA SER A 96 13.79 -4.12 -1.33
C SER A 96 14.94 -3.14 -1.29
N ASN A 97 15.01 -2.43 -0.18
CA ASN A 97 16.17 -1.68 0.26
C ASN A 97 17.04 -2.68 1.02
N ASP A 98 18.28 -2.94 0.60
CA ASP A 98 19.28 -3.60 1.45
C ASP A 98 20.68 -3.03 1.15
N SER A 99 21.44 -2.79 2.23
CA SER A 99 22.68 -1.98 2.24
C SER A 99 23.92 -2.84 2.55
N THR A 100 25.05 -2.53 1.88
CA THR A 100 26.48 -2.73 2.29
C THR A 100 26.98 -4.18 2.49
N ILE A 101 28.16 -4.65 2.03
CA ILE A 101 29.55 -4.23 2.33
C ILE A 101 30.60 -4.87 1.35
N ASP A 102 31.69 -4.14 1.09
CA ASP A 102 33.11 -4.50 0.78
C ASP A 102 33.51 -5.51 -0.33
N GLU A 103 34.38 -5.11 -1.28
CA GLU A 103 35.81 -5.50 -1.31
C GLU A 103 36.54 -5.01 -2.59
N ASN A 104 37.61 -4.27 -2.36
CA ASN A 104 38.72 -3.84 -3.22
C ASN A 104 39.17 -4.81 -4.34
N ILE A 105 39.19 -4.39 -5.63
CA ILE A 105 40.32 -4.54 -6.59
C ILE A 105 40.23 -3.48 -7.74
N ARG A 106 41.24 -2.62 -7.89
CA ARG A 106 41.55 -1.91 -9.17
C ARG A 106 42.41 -2.86 -10.02
N PRO A 107 42.31 -2.94 -11.37
CA PRO A 107 42.86 -1.86 -12.21
C PRO A 107 42.27 -1.70 -13.64
N ALA A 108 42.77 -0.65 -14.31
CA ALA A 108 42.99 -0.49 -15.75
C ALA A 108 41.98 0.32 -16.59
N SER A 109 42.40 1.56 -16.84
CA SER A 109 42.42 2.38 -18.06
C SER A 109 41.17 2.64 -18.94
N PRO A 110 41.09 3.84 -19.56
CA PRO A 110 39.91 4.38 -20.23
C PRO A 110 39.94 4.13 -21.74
N ASN A 111 38.80 3.77 -22.35
CA ASN A 111 38.51 4.05 -23.77
C ASN A 111 37.02 3.80 -24.04
N GLN A 112 36.20 4.85 -24.09
CA GLN A 112 35.70 5.54 -25.29
C GLN A 112 34.54 4.84 -26.02
N SER A 113 33.66 5.70 -26.54
CA SER A 113 32.54 5.44 -27.46
C SER A 113 31.23 5.04 -26.74
N SER A 114 30.10 5.72 -26.88
CA SER A 114 29.69 6.81 -27.78
C SER A 114 28.32 7.34 -27.32
N GLY A 115 27.97 8.57 -27.69
CA GLY A 115 26.57 9.06 -27.66
C GLY A 115 26.26 10.24 -26.75
N LEU A 116 26.93 11.39 -26.95
CA LEU A 116 26.48 12.66 -26.40
C LEU A 116 25.27 13.20 -27.18
N GLY A 117 24.31 13.72 -26.42
CA GLY A 117 23.16 14.50 -26.86
C GLY A 117 21.87 13.82 -26.38
N TRP A 118 20.94 14.46 -25.69
CA TRP A 118 20.41 15.78 -25.99
C TRP A 118 19.74 16.38 -24.72
N LEU A 119 20.21 17.58 -24.34
CA LEU A 119 19.44 18.72 -23.84
C LEU A 119 18.79 18.68 -22.43
N PHE A 120 19.56 19.15 -21.43
CA PHE A 120 19.01 20.04 -20.41
C PHE A 120 18.78 21.43 -21.04
N ILE A 121 17.58 21.69 -21.57
CA ILE A 121 17.13 23.07 -21.85
C ILE A 121 16.49 23.63 -20.58
N THR A 122 17.21 24.51 -19.89
CA THR A 122 16.57 25.56 -19.09
C THR A 122 16.04 26.61 -20.08
N LEU A 123 14.74 26.57 -20.33
CA LEU A 123 14.04 27.50 -21.20
C LEU A 123 13.96 28.88 -20.53
N ALA A 124 14.78 29.80 -21.03
CA ALA A 124 14.62 31.23 -20.85
C ALA A 124 13.40 31.72 -21.64
N ILE A 125 12.43 32.34 -20.97
CA ILE A 125 11.43 33.19 -21.60
C ILE A 125 12.02 34.60 -21.59
N GLY A 126 12.39 35.09 -22.78
CA GLY A 126 12.92 36.44 -22.99
C GLY A 126 11.83 37.47 -23.33
N ALA A 127 12.12 38.73 -22.99
CA ALA A 127 11.69 39.96 -23.68
C ALA A 127 12.49 41.12 -23.03
N ALA A 128 13.61 41.59 -23.60
CA ALA A 128 13.72 42.64 -24.61
C ALA A 128 13.04 43.97 -24.22
N ILE A 129 13.86 45.01 -23.94
CA ILE A 129 13.71 46.48 -24.20
C ILE A 129 14.96 47.13 -23.56
N LEU A 130 16.05 47.35 -24.30
CA LEU A 130 16.40 48.52 -25.12
C LEU A 130 16.77 49.81 -24.32
N VAL A 131 18.08 49.95 -24.05
CA VAL A 131 19.00 51.06 -24.39
C VAL A 131 18.51 52.53 -24.35
N LEU A 132 19.30 53.36 -23.63
CA LEU A 132 19.53 54.83 -23.71
C LEU A 132 18.33 55.78 -23.48
N LEU A 133 18.31 56.52 -22.36
CA LEU A 133 18.91 57.84 -22.13
C LEU A 133 18.78 58.23 -20.65
#